data_AF-A0A1H7HA37-F1
#
_entry.id   AF-A0A1H7HA37-F1
#
_cell.length_a   1.000
_cell.length_b   1.000
_cell.length_c   1.000
_cell.angle_alpha   90.00
_cell.angle_beta   90.00
_cell.angle_gamma   90.00
#
_symmetry.space_group_name_H-M   'P 1'
#
loop_
_entity.id
_entity.type
_entity.pdbx_description
1 polymer ?
#
loop_
_entity_poly.entity_id
_entity_poly.type
_entity_poly.pdbx_seq_one_letter_code
_entity_poly.pdbx_strand_id
1 'polypeptide(L)'
;MLERAAVKQGTKVTFVLPEGEDRPVSVVGDFNDWTPGAHMFQMRADGSRAVSAVLPKGQVTAFRYLADGGHWFDDQAADHHDGSNGYVHT
;
A
#
# COMPACT_ATOMS: atom_id res chain seq x y z
N MET A 1 4.15 5.62 4.03
CA MET A 1 5.59 5.25 3.93
C MET A 1 5.71 3.92 3.21
N LEU A 2 6.70 3.78 2.33
CA LEU A 2 6.93 2.54 1.57
C LEU A 2 8.28 1.92 1.95
N GLU A 3 8.27 0.69 2.46
CA GLU A 3 9.47 -0.12 2.69
C GLU A 3 9.60 -1.13 1.54
N ARG A 4 10.82 -1.39 1.06
CA ARG A 4 11.07 -2.30 -0.07
C ARG A 4 12.16 -3.30 0.26
N ALA A 5 11.94 -4.55 -0.09
CA ALA A 5 12.93 -5.61 0.04
C ALA A 5 12.88 -6.54 -1.18
N ALA A 6 14.03 -6.82 -1.79
CA ALA A 6 14.12 -7.81 -2.85
C ALA A 6 13.85 -9.22 -2.27
N VAL A 7 12.98 -9.98 -2.94
CA VAL A 7 12.65 -11.37 -2.62
C VAL A 7 12.79 -12.24 -3.86
N LYS A 8 12.83 -13.57 -3.71
CA LYS A 8 13.00 -14.48 -4.86
C LYS A 8 11.94 -14.29 -5.96
N GLN A 9 10.73 -13.89 -5.57
CA GLN A 9 9.57 -13.76 -6.48
C GLN A 9 9.35 -12.33 -7.00
N GLY A 10 10.20 -11.36 -6.62
CA GLY A 10 10.01 -9.95 -7.00
C GLY A 10 10.49 -8.99 -5.92
N THR A 11 9.79 -7.88 -5.74
CA THR A 11 10.06 -6.90 -4.69
C THR A 11 8.89 -6.92 -3.71
N LYS A 12 9.17 -7.24 -2.45
CA LYS A 12 8.21 -7.08 -1.37
C LYS A 12 8.13 -5.60 -1.04
N VAL A 13 6.96 -5.01 -1.29
CA VAL A 13 6.62 -3.66 -0.88
C VAL A 13 5.77 -3.77 0.38
N THR A 14 6.17 -3.06 1.44
CA THR A 14 5.38 -2.91 2.64
C THR A 14 4.88 -1.48 2.73
N PHE A 15 3.57 -1.35 2.70
CA PHE A 15 2.85 -0.11 2.89
C PHE A 15 2.69 0.12 4.38
N VAL A 16 3.02 1.33 4.85
CA VAL A 16 2.99 1.67 6.28
C VAL A 16 2.22 2.96 6.49
N LEU A 17 1.22 2.89 7.36
CA LEU A 17 0.49 4.03 7.91
C LEU A 17 1.07 4.36 9.30
N PRO A 18 1.38 5.64 9.57
CA PRO A 18 1.77 6.06 10.91
C PRO A 18 0.59 5.90 11.90
N GLU A 19 0.88 6.09 13.19
CA GLU A 19 -0.15 6.17 14.22
C GLU A 19 -1.19 7.25 13.88
N GLY A 20 -2.45 7.03 14.28
CA GLY A 20 -3.54 8.00 14.16
C GLY A 20 -4.59 7.70 13.08
N GLU A 21 -4.44 6.64 12.29
CA GLU A 21 -5.52 6.11 11.45
C GLU A 21 -6.15 4.87 12.09
N ASP A 22 -7.21 5.11 12.86
CA ASP A 22 -7.93 4.08 13.62
C ASP A 22 -8.96 3.30 12.76
N ARG A 23 -9.33 3.82 11.57
CA ARG A 23 -10.30 3.13 10.71
C ARG A 23 -9.66 1.91 10.07
N PRO A 24 -10.39 0.80 9.87
CA PRO A 24 -9.94 -0.27 8.98
C PRO A 24 -9.54 0.31 7.62
N VAL A 25 -8.35 -0.05 7.13
CA VAL A 25 -7.82 0.44 5.86
C VAL A 25 -7.33 -0.76 5.06
N SER A 26 -7.65 -0.76 3.76
CA SER A 26 -7.01 -1.63 2.78
C SER A 26 -6.17 -0.84 1.81
N VAL A 27 -5.06 -1.42 1.38
CA VAL A 27 -4.42 -0.99 0.13
C VAL A 27 -5.04 -1.74 -1.03
N VAL A 28 -5.31 -1.03 -2.11
CA VAL A 28 -5.78 -1.58 -3.39
C VAL A 28 -4.85 -1.11 -4.50
N GLY A 29 -4.73 -1.90 -5.56
CA GLY A 29 -3.90 -1.58 -6.70
C GLY A 29 -3.88 -2.70 -7.72
N ASP A 30 -3.02 -2.58 -8.72
CA ASP A 30 -2.99 -3.56 -9.83
C ASP A 30 -2.64 -4.98 -9.35
N PHE A 31 -1.94 -5.10 -8.21
CA PHE A 31 -1.55 -6.38 -7.62
C PHE A 31 -2.68 -7.15 -6.93
N ASN A 32 -3.84 -6.54 -6.72
CA ASN A 32 -5.01 -7.18 -6.13
C ASN A 32 -6.31 -6.88 -6.88
N ASP A 33 -6.20 -6.55 -8.18
CA ASP A 33 -7.32 -6.19 -9.05
C ASP A 33 -8.21 -5.09 -8.45
N TRP A 34 -7.59 -4.16 -7.72
CA TRP A 34 -8.29 -3.08 -7.02
C TRP A 34 -9.36 -3.55 -6.02
N THR A 35 -9.21 -4.75 -5.44
CA THR A 35 -10.20 -5.37 -4.54
C THR A 35 -10.03 -4.91 -3.09
N PRO A 36 -10.99 -4.14 -2.51
CA PRO A 36 -10.96 -3.75 -1.11
C PRO A 36 -10.96 -4.97 -0.18
N GLY A 37 -10.29 -4.88 0.96
CA GLY A 37 -10.25 -5.96 1.94
C GLY A 37 -9.29 -7.12 1.63
N ALA A 38 -8.78 -7.24 0.40
CA ALA A 38 -7.81 -8.27 0.06
C ALA A 38 -6.45 -8.07 0.77
N HIS A 39 -6.05 -6.81 0.97
CA HIS A 39 -4.81 -6.44 1.64
C HIS A 39 -5.09 -5.40 2.74
N MET A 40 -5.44 -5.88 3.93
CA MET A 40 -5.78 -5.05 5.10
C MET A 40 -4.55 -4.67 5.92
N PHE A 41 -4.48 -3.41 6.35
CA PHE A 41 -3.46 -2.91 7.26
C PHE A 41 -3.62 -3.48 8.67
N GLN A 42 -2.56 -4.11 9.17
CA GLN A 42 -2.50 -4.72 10.50
C GLN A 42 -1.62 -3.89 11.44
N MET A 43 -2.01 -3.80 12.70
CA MET A 43 -1.27 -3.07 13.72
C MET A 43 0.06 -3.76 14.05
N ARG A 44 1.13 -2.97 14.10
CA ARG A 44 2.47 -3.35 14.53
C ARG A 44 2.65 -2.97 16.01
N ALA A 45 3.70 -3.52 16.63
CA ALA A 45 4.01 -3.28 18.05
C ALA A 45 4.44 -1.82 18.33
N ASP A 46 4.92 -1.11 17.31
CA ASP A 46 5.33 0.30 17.36
C ASP A 46 4.16 1.28 17.13
N GLY A 47 2.92 0.79 17.17
CA GLY A 47 1.69 1.57 16.96
C GLY A 47 1.37 1.89 15.51
N SER A 48 2.33 1.74 14.58
CA SER A 48 2.07 1.87 13.15
C SER A 48 1.20 0.72 12.63
N ARG A 49 0.68 0.86 11.42
CA ARG A 49 -0.04 -0.22 10.73
C ARG A 49 0.60 -0.51 9.39
N ALA A 50 0.66 -1.79 9.01
CA ALA A 50 1.28 -2.16 7.76
C ALA A 50 0.62 -3.35 7.07
N VAL A 51 0.88 -3.43 5.77
CA VAL A 51 0.51 -4.57 4.91
C VAL A 51 1.55 -4.69 3.80
N SER A 52 1.82 -5.91 3.35
CA SER A 52 2.81 -6.16 2.30
C SER A 52 2.19 -6.84 1.08
N ALA A 53 2.70 -6.48 -0.10
CA ALA A 53 2.45 -7.19 -1.35
C ALA A 53 3.79 -7.52 -2.03
N VAL A 54 3.86 -8.63 -2.76
CA VAL A 54 5.01 -8.95 -3.61
C VAL A 54 4.67 -8.53 -5.03
N LEU A 55 5.42 -7.56 -5.54
CA LEU A 55 5.23 -7.01 -6.87
C LEU A 55 6.33 -7.52 -7.82
N PRO A 56 6.04 -7.65 -9.13
CA PRO A 56 7.07 -7.95 -10.11
C PRO A 56 8.20 -6.91 -10.08
N LYS A 57 9.44 -7.37 -10.25
CA LYS A 57 10.60 -6.49 -10.31
C LYS A 57 10.63 -5.72 -11.64
N GLY A 58 11.05 -4.46 -11.61
CA GLY A 58 11.19 -3.56 -12.76
C GLY A 58 9.86 -3.05 -13.30
N GLN A 59 8.79 -3.05 -12.51
CA GLN A 59 7.46 -2.62 -12.94
C GLN A 59 6.97 -1.42 -12.13
N VAL A 60 6.17 -0.59 -12.79
CA VAL A 60 5.41 0.49 -12.16
C VAL A 60 4.01 -0.07 -11.87
N THR A 61 3.60 0.01 -10.61
CA THR A 61 2.29 -0.49 -10.15
C THR A 61 1.50 0.67 -9.56
N ALA A 62 0.24 0.84 -9.98
CA ALA A 62 -0.68 1.80 -9.39
C ALA A 62 -1.30 1.25 -8.10
N PHE A 63 -1.53 2.11 -7.13
CA PHE A 63 -2.17 1.76 -5.86
C PHE A 63 -2.85 2.96 -5.20
N ARG A 64 -3.72 2.69 -4.21
CA ARG A 64 -4.37 3.67 -3.36
C ARG A 64 -4.82 3.07 -2.02
N TYR A 65 -5.09 3.91 -1.02
CA TYR A 65 -5.65 3.48 0.26
C TYR A 65 -7.15 3.78 0.35
N LEU A 66 -7.89 2.79 0.86
CA LEU A 66 -9.32 2.89 1.13
C LEU A 66 -9.57 2.59 2.60
N ALA A 67 -9.97 3.62 3.35
CA ALA A 67 -10.47 3.50 4.71
C ALA A 67 -11.96 3.19 4.72
N ASP A 68 -12.42 2.65 5.85
CA ASP A 68 -13.84 2.43 6.13
C ASP A 68 -14.67 3.70 5.91
N GLY A 69 -15.92 3.51 5.47
CA GLY A 69 -16.81 4.60 5.05
C GLY A 69 -16.51 5.17 3.65
N GLY A 70 -15.68 4.49 2.84
CA GLY A 70 -15.42 4.88 1.44
C GLY A 70 -14.43 6.02 1.29
N HIS A 71 -13.58 6.26 2.30
CA HIS A 71 -12.65 7.37 2.29
C HIS A 71 -11.34 6.98 1.57
N TRP A 72 -11.09 7.61 0.43
CA TRP A 72 -9.88 7.43 -0.37
C TRP A 72 -8.81 8.43 0.03
N PHE A 73 -7.57 7.94 0.15
CA PHE A 73 -6.40 8.77 0.37
C PHE A 73 -5.14 8.11 -0.20
N ASP A 74 -4.10 8.91 -0.36
CA ASP A 74 -2.87 8.53 -1.07
C ASP A 74 -1.71 8.39 -0.09
N ASP A 75 -0.66 7.66 -0.48
CA ASP A 75 0.61 7.66 0.25
C ASP A 75 1.51 8.78 -0.26
N GLN A 76 1.90 9.71 0.60
CA GLN A 76 2.82 10.80 0.25
C GLN A 76 4.22 10.32 -0.17
N ALA A 77 4.58 9.08 0.17
CA ALA A 77 5.83 8.46 -0.19
C ALA A 77 5.75 7.59 -1.47
N ALA A 78 4.66 7.68 -2.24
CA ALA A 78 4.62 7.08 -3.57
C ALA A 78 5.68 7.70 -4.49
N ASP A 79 6.21 6.93 -5.44
CA ASP A 79 7.25 7.43 -6.35
C ASP A 79 6.69 8.46 -7.34
N HIS A 80 5.39 8.39 -7.61
CA HIS A 80 4.67 9.32 -8.47
C HIS A 80 3.17 9.34 -8.12
N HIS A 81 2.48 10.42 -8.50
CA HIS A 81 1.03 10.56 -8.44
C HIS A 81 0.49 11.10 -9.76
N ASP A 82 -0.60 10.53 -10.26
CA ASP A 82 -1.32 11.03 -11.45
C ASP A 82 -2.51 11.95 -11.09
N GLY A 83 -2.66 12.28 -9.80
CA GLY A 83 -3.78 13.05 -9.24
C GLY A 83 -4.92 12.20 -8.69
N SER A 84 -5.00 10.90 -9.05
CA SER A 84 -5.97 9.96 -8.48
C SER A 84 -5.31 8.82 -7.71
N ASN A 85 -4.16 8.32 -8.18
CA ASN A 85 -3.47 7.15 -7.65
C ASN A 85 -2.01 7.47 -7.35
N GLY A 86 -1.45 6.70 -6.42
CA GLY A 86 -0.01 6.61 -6.22
C GLY A 86 0.59 5.51 -7.08
N TYR A 87 1.87 5.66 -7.41
CA TYR A 87 2.64 4.67 -8.17
C TYR A 87 3.88 4.23 -7.41
N VAL A 88 4.19 2.94 -7.52
CA VAL A 88 5.37 2.31 -6.91
C VAL A 88 6.18 1.60 -8.00
N HIS A 89 7.48 1.86 -8.08
CA HIS A 89 8.41 1.27 -9.05
C HIS A 89 9.34 0.25 -8.38
N THR A 90 9.16 -1.04 -8.66
CA THR A 90 9.82 -2.15 -7.96
C THR A 90 11.01 -2.77 -8.64
#